data_AF-A0A1I5IPN5-F1
#
_entry.id   AF-A0A1I5IPN5-F1
#
_cell.length_a   1.000
_cell.length_b   1.000
_cell.length_c   1.000
_cell.angle_alpha   90.00
_cell.angle_beta   90.00
_cell.angle_gamma   90.00
#
_symmetry.space_group_name_H-M   'P 1'
#
loop_
_entity.id
_entity.type
_entity.pdbx_description
1 polymer ?
#
loop_
_entity_poly.entity_id
_entity_poly.type
_entity_poly.pdbx_seq_one_letter_code
_entity_poly.pdbx_strand_id
1 'polypeptide(L)'
;MKNEDCILVEELLPLYIEDLTSSQANVLIEEHLKNCITCNETFEKMKVNVHITTEPSKPNKKTLRYISCIKVWYLLCPLLAFAFLRFNLNIMLHLYEGILALFSLSCIVSEIYHRAAWWDRECVELQKETREDVKRKRGRFYTRPILLAIPSLLVIAMLELPGIINYISDYMV
;
A
#
# COMPACT_ATOMS: atom_id res chain seq x y z
N MET A 1 -3.38 32.53 -34.54
CA MET A 1 -2.44 33.23 -33.64
C MET A 1 -2.93 32.99 -32.22
N LYS A 2 -2.03 32.64 -31.29
CA LYS A 2 -2.38 32.32 -29.90
C LYS A 2 -2.44 33.66 -29.14
N ASN A 3 -3.60 34.03 -28.61
CA ASN A 3 -3.78 35.21 -27.76
C ASN A 3 -3.45 34.86 -26.30
N GLU A 4 -3.20 35.86 -25.43
CA GLU A 4 -2.87 35.63 -24.01
C GLU A 4 -3.98 34.86 -23.26
N ASP A 5 -5.24 35.11 -23.63
CA ASP A 5 -6.42 34.39 -23.10
C ASP A 5 -6.39 32.88 -23.39
N CYS A 6 -5.77 32.46 -24.50
CA CYS A 6 -5.69 31.04 -24.84
C CYS A 6 -4.78 30.26 -23.89
N ILE A 7 -3.73 30.90 -23.35
CA ILE A 7 -2.78 30.27 -22.42
C ILE A 7 -3.48 30.05 -21.08
N LEU A 8 -4.22 31.06 -20.61
CA LEU A 8 -5.00 30.99 -19.37
C LEU A 8 -6.05 29.86 -19.44
N VAL A 9 -6.79 29.77 -20.54
CA VAL A 9 -7.81 28.71 -20.72
C VAL A 9 -7.19 27.32 -20.79
N GLU A 10 -6.01 27.16 -21.41
CA GLU A 10 -5.31 25.88 -21.52
C GLU A 10 -4.79 25.37 -20.17
N GLU A 11 -4.33 26.25 -19.29
CA GLU A 11 -3.89 25.89 -17.92
C GLU A 11 -5.07 25.49 -17.01
N LEU A 12 -6.23 26.13 -17.19
CA LEU A 12 -7.43 25.84 -16.39
C LEU A 12 -8.25 24.66 -16.93
N LEU A 13 -8.04 24.25 -18.19
CA LEU A 13 -8.81 23.21 -18.87
C LEU A 13 -8.80 21.84 -18.15
N PRO A 14 -7.67 21.35 -17.61
CA PRO A 14 -7.64 20.09 -16.87
C PRO A 14 -8.51 20.15 -15.61
N LEU A 15 -8.47 21.28 -14.89
CA LEU A 15 -9.26 21.50 -13.67
C LEU A 15 -10.76 21.65 -13.99
N TYR A 16 -11.10 22.26 -15.12
CA TYR A 16 -12.47 22.38 -15.62
C TYR A 16 -13.08 21.02 -15.99
N ILE A 17 -12.30 20.12 -16.62
CA ILE A 17 -12.75 18.75 -16.94
C ILE A 17 -13.04 17.93 -15.67
N GLU A 18 -12.34 18.23 -14.58
CA GLU A 18 -12.53 17.60 -13.26
C GLU A 18 -13.59 18.30 -12.39
N ASP A 19 -14.30 19.31 -12.90
CA ASP A 19 -15.28 20.14 -12.17
C ASP A 19 -14.71 20.79 -10.88
N LEU A 20 -13.41 21.13 -10.89
CA LEU A 20 -12.69 21.72 -9.74
C LEU A 20 -12.50 23.24 -9.84
N THR A 21 -13.10 23.89 -10.84
CA THR A 21 -12.98 25.34 -11.10
C THR A 21 -14.09 26.16 -10.44
N SER A 22 -13.81 27.43 -10.16
CA SER A 22 -14.80 28.36 -9.62
C SER A 22 -15.84 28.76 -10.68
N SER A 23 -17.05 29.16 -10.23
CA SER A 23 -18.15 29.53 -11.14
C SER A 23 -17.80 30.70 -12.08
N GLN A 24 -16.98 31.66 -11.63
CA GLN A 24 -16.48 32.75 -12.47
C GLN A 24 -15.53 32.27 -13.56
N ALA A 25 -14.66 31.29 -13.26
CA ALA A 25 -13.74 30.72 -14.25
C ALA A 25 -14.50 29.93 -15.33
N ASN A 26 -15.59 29.23 -14.96
CA ASN A 26 -16.39 28.46 -15.91
C ASN A 26 -17.01 29.33 -17.01
N VAL A 27 -17.59 30.48 -16.66
CA VAL A 27 -18.21 31.41 -17.65
C VAL A 27 -17.18 31.91 -18.66
N LEU A 28 -15.97 32.24 -18.21
CA LEU A 28 -14.88 32.70 -19.07
C LEU A 28 -14.39 31.60 -20.01
N ILE A 29 -14.26 30.36 -19.51
CA ILE A 29 -13.84 29.21 -20.31
C ILE A 29 -14.89 28.91 -21.41
N GLU A 30 -16.18 28.93 -21.07
CA GLU A 30 -17.27 28.68 -22.02
C GLU A 30 -17.38 29.74 -23.13
N GLU A 31 -17.20 31.03 -22.80
CA GLU A 31 -17.22 32.11 -23.79
C GLU A 31 -16.02 32.01 -24.74
N HIS A 32 -14.84 31.65 -24.23
CA HIS A 32 -13.64 31.47 -25.04
C HIS A 32 -13.73 30.25 -25.97
N LEU A 33 -14.29 29.13 -25.50
CA LEU A 33 -14.47 27.92 -26.32
C LEU A 33 -15.41 28.12 -27.53
N LYS A 34 -16.38 29.06 -27.45
CA LYS A 34 -17.28 29.41 -28.58
C LYS A 34 -16.57 30.21 -29.68
N ASN A 35 -15.64 31.08 -29.29
CA ASN A 35 -14.96 32.00 -30.20
C ASN A 35 -13.62 31.43 -30.72
N CYS A 36 -13.04 30.42 -30.05
CA CYS A 36 -11.71 29.90 -30.33
C CYS A 36 -11.72 28.40 -30.71
N ILE A 37 -11.49 28.12 -31.99
CA ILE A 37 -11.50 26.76 -32.55
C ILE A 37 -10.37 25.91 -31.95
N THR A 38 -9.19 26.49 -31.71
CA THR A 38 -7.99 25.75 -31.26
C THR A 38 -8.13 25.20 -29.84
N CYS A 39 -8.72 25.97 -28.92
CA CYS A 39 -8.92 25.53 -27.53
C CYS A 39 -10.02 24.47 -27.42
N ASN A 40 -11.02 24.53 -28.31
CA ASN A 40 -12.09 23.54 -28.39
C ASN A 40 -11.56 22.17 -28.84
N GLU A 41 -10.63 22.13 -29.80
CA GLU A 41 -10.00 20.87 -30.23
C GLU A 41 -9.16 20.21 -29.11
N THR A 42 -8.48 20.98 -28.26
CA THR A 42 -7.72 20.45 -27.11
C THR A 42 -8.64 19.88 -26.04
N PHE A 43 -9.76 20.55 -25.76
CA PHE A 43 -10.77 20.09 -24.81
C PHE A 43 -11.32 18.70 -25.19
N GLU A 44 -11.74 18.52 -26.44
CA GLU A 44 -12.27 17.24 -26.93
C GLU A 44 -11.23 16.10 -26.84
N LYS A 45 -9.95 16.36 -27.17
CA LYS A 45 -8.87 15.37 -27.03
C LYS A 45 -8.62 14.94 -25.59
N MET A 46 -8.73 15.86 -24.63
CA MET A 46 -8.56 15.54 -23.22
C MET A 46 -9.73 14.72 -22.69
N LYS A 47 -10.97 15.08 -23.07
CA LYS A 47 -12.20 14.38 -22.67
C LYS A 47 -12.23 12.92 -23.13
N VAL A 48 -11.74 12.62 -24.34
CA VAL A 48 -11.70 11.25 -24.89
C VAL A 48 -10.72 10.34 -24.11
N ASN A 49 -9.60 10.86 -23.61
CA ASN A 49 -8.62 10.06 -22.85
C ASN A 49 -9.10 9.63 -21.46
N VAL A 50 -10.19 10.20 -20.94
CA VAL A 50 -10.73 9.87 -19.61
C VAL A 50 -11.52 8.54 -19.63
N HIS A 51 -12.08 8.15 -20.77
CA HIS A 51 -12.79 6.87 -20.97
C HIS A 51 -11.84 5.68 -21.15
N ILE A 52 -11.07 5.35 -20.11
CA ILE A 52 -10.27 4.11 -20.09
C ILE A 52 -11.16 2.94 -19.66
N THR A 53 -11.43 2.04 -20.60
CA THR A 53 -12.14 0.76 -20.46
C THR A 53 -11.67 -0.04 -19.24
N THR A 54 -12.59 -0.31 -18.31
CA THR A 54 -12.33 -1.11 -17.11
C THR A 54 -12.55 -2.60 -17.37
N GLU A 55 -11.54 -3.33 -17.83
CA GLU A 55 -11.62 -4.81 -17.82
C GLU A 55 -11.36 -5.37 -16.40
N PRO A 56 -12.13 -6.36 -15.92
CA PRO A 56 -11.91 -7.00 -14.63
C PRO A 56 -10.58 -7.78 -14.64
N SER A 57 -9.64 -7.40 -13.77
CA SER A 57 -8.32 -8.02 -13.74
C SER A 57 -8.42 -9.45 -13.18
N LYS A 58 -7.97 -10.43 -13.95
CA LYS A 58 -7.82 -11.82 -13.47
C LYS A 58 -6.79 -11.88 -12.31
N PRO A 59 -7.05 -12.63 -11.23
CA PRO A 59 -6.14 -12.71 -10.09
C PRO A 59 -4.79 -13.30 -10.51
N ASN A 60 -3.71 -12.64 -10.11
CA ASN A 60 -2.34 -13.04 -10.46
C ASN A 60 -1.94 -14.31 -9.70
N LYS A 61 -1.51 -15.36 -10.42
CA LYS A 61 -1.07 -16.65 -9.85
C LYS A 61 0.03 -16.49 -8.80
N LYS A 62 0.90 -15.47 -8.93
CA LYS A 62 1.96 -15.17 -7.97
C LYS A 62 1.42 -14.72 -6.61
N THR A 63 0.37 -13.89 -6.60
CA THR A 63 -0.29 -13.43 -5.37
C THR A 63 -0.97 -14.58 -4.63
N LEU A 64 -1.61 -15.49 -5.36
CA LEU A 64 -2.24 -16.68 -4.77
C LEU A 64 -1.21 -17.61 -4.10
N ARG A 65 -0.06 -17.84 -4.75
CA ARG A 65 1.03 -18.64 -4.16
C ARG A 65 1.56 -18.01 -2.87
N TYR A 66 1.75 -16.70 -2.86
CA TYR A 66 2.20 -15.96 -1.67
C TYR A 66 1.22 -16.13 -0.50
N ILE A 67 -0.08 -15.97 -0.76
CA ILE A 67 -1.15 -16.14 0.24
C ILE A 67 -1.17 -17.57 0.81
N SER A 68 -0.88 -18.57 -0.01
CA SER A 68 -0.77 -19.95 0.49
C SER A 68 0.47 -20.13 1.38
N CYS A 69 1.62 -19.55 1.03
CA CYS A 69 2.83 -19.65 1.85
C CYS A 69 2.65 -18.97 3.22
N ILE A 70 2.02 -17.80 3.27
CA ILE A 70 1.79 -17.12 4.55
C ILE A 70 0.84 -17.91 5.46
N LYS A 71 -0.20 -18.55 4.92
CA LYS A 71 -1.08 -19.42 5.71
C LYS A 71 -0.33 -20.60 6.33
N VAL A 72 0.55 -21.24 5.55
CA VAL A 72 1.39 -22.34 6.05
C VAL A 72 2.32 -21.83 7.14
N TRP A 73 2.92 -20.65 6.97
CA TRP A 73 3.79 -20.04 7.99
C TRP A 73 3.06 -19.78 9.31
N TYR A 74 1.85 -19.22 9.26
CA TYR A 74 1.00 -18.95 10.43
C TYR A 74 0.64 -20.23 11.22
N LEU A 75 0.53 -21.38 10.54
CA LEU A 75 0.26 -22.66 11.18
C LEU A 75 1.53 -23.35 11.68
N LEU A 76 2.60 -23.33 10.87
CA LEU A 76 3.84 -24.05 11.14
C LEU A 76 4.63 -23.42 12.30
N CYS A 77 4.66 -22.09 12.38
CA CYS A 77 5.42 -21.35 13.39
C CYS A 77 4.99 -21.72 14.84
N PRO A 78 3.72 -21.62 15.23
CA PRO A 78 3.29 -22.03 16.58
C PRO A 78 3.42 -23.55 16.81
N LEU A 79 3.23 -24.37 15.76
CA LEU A 79 3.35 -25.82 15.87
C LEU A 79 4.78 -26.26 16.20
N LEU A 80 5.78 -25.61 15.60
CA LEU A 80 7.19 -25.86 15.90
C LEU A 80 7.55 -25.45 17.33
N ALA A 81 7.09 -24.28 17.80
CA ALA A 81 7.28 -23.85 19.17
C ALA A 81 6.70 -24.87 20.17
N PHE A 82 5.47 -25.32 19.91
CA PHE A 82 4.79 -26.33 20.73
C PHE A 82 5.54 -27.67 20.74
N ALA A 83 6.08 -28.10 19.60
CA ALA A 83 6.89 -29.32 19.52
C ALA A 83 8.16 -29.21 20.38
N PHE A 84 8.91 -28.11 20.29
CA PHE A 84 10.10 -27.91 21.11
C PHE A 84 9.79 -27.90 22.61
N LEU A 85 8.68 -27.29 23.01
CA LEU A 85 8.19 -27.33 24.39
C LEU A 85 7.85 -28.76 24.83
N ARG A 86 7.16 -29.54 23.99
CA ARG A 86 6.73 -30.91 24.31
C ARG A 86 7.89 -31.89 24.50
N PHE A 87 8.98 -31.70 23.76
CA PHE A 87 10.21 -32.50 23.86
C PHE A 87 11.20 -31.94 24.89
N ASN A 88 10.85 -30.87 25.60
CA ASN A 88 11.68 -30.25 26.65
C ASN A 88 13.04 -29.75 26.14
N LEU A 89 13.09 -29.30 24.87
CA LEU A 89 14.32 -28.88 24.19
C LEU A 89 14.59 -27.39 24.41
N ASN A 90 14.91 -26.98 25.64
CA ASN A 90 15.06 -25.56 26.03
C ASN A 90 16.10 -24.78 25.20
N ILE A 91 17.26 -25.39 24.91
CA ILE A 91 18.30 -24.75 24.08
C ILE A 91 17.77 -24.46 22.67
N MET A 92 17.06 -25.42 22.08
CA MET A 92 16.47 -25.26 20.75
C MET A 92 15.34 -24.23 20.76
N LEU A 93 14.57 -24.15 21.85
CA LEU A 93 13.50 -23.16 22.01
C LEU A 93 14.05 -21.73 22.04
N HIS A 94 15.12 -21.47 22.81
CA HIS A 94 15.76 -20.14 22.84
C HIS A 94 16.44 -19.78 21.50
N LEU A 95 17.06 -20.75 20.82
CA LEU A 95 17.59 -20.53 19.48
C LEU A 95 16.47 -20.18 18.49
N TYR A 96 15.34 -20.89 18.56
CA TYR A 96 14.17 -20.66 17.74
C TYR A 96 13.58 -19.26 17.96
N GLU A 97 13.45 -18.86 19.22
CA GLU A 97 13.01 -17.52 19.62
C GLU A 97 13.91 -16.42 19.05
N GLY A 98 15.24 -16.55 19.20
CA GLY A 98 16.20 -15.60 18.64
C GLY A 98 16.10 -15.50 17.11
N ILE A 99 15.90 -16.61 16.41
CA ILE A 99 15.68 -16.63 14.95
C ILE A 99 14.38 -15.88 14.59
N LEU A 100 13.29 -16.13 15.31
CA LEU A 100 12.02 -15.43 15.09
C LEU A 100 12.13 -13.92 15.34
N ALA A 101 12.86 -13.51 16.37
CA ALA A 101 13.10 -12.12 16.69
C ALA A 101 13.87 -11.41 15.57
N LEU A 102 14.97 -12.00 15.09
CA LEU A 102 15.76 -11.48 13.96
C LEU A 102 14.93 -11.40 12.67
N PHE A 103 14.12 -12.43 12.39
CA PHE A 103 13.21 -12.43 11.24
C PHE A 103 12.19 -11.29 11.33
N SER A 104 11.57 -11.09 12.50
CA SER A 104 10.60 -10.01 12.72
C SER A 104 11.23 -8.62 12.55
N LEU A 105 12.43 -8.42 13.08
CA LEU A 105 13.20 -7.17 12.94
C LEU A 105 13.51 -6.89 11.46
N SER A 106 13.95 -7.90 10.71
CA SER A 106 14.24 -7.76 9.28
C SER A 106 13.01 -7.35 8.47
N CYS A 107 11.84 -7.92 8.79
CA CYS A 107 10.58 -7.59 8.11
C CYS A 107 10.15 -6.14 8.38
N ILE A 108 10.31 -5.69 9.63
CA ILE A 108 10.00 -4.30 10.04
C ILE A 108 10.95 -3.32 9.37
N VAL A 109 12.26 -3.57 9.40
CA VAL A 109 13.27 -2.72 8.72
C VAL A 109 13.03 -2.67 7.22
N SER A 110 12.66 -3.79 6.59
CA SER A 110 12.32 -3.83 5.17
C SER A 110 11.10 -2.96 4.82
N GLU A 111 10.04 -2.99 5.65
CA GLU A 111 8.87 -2.12 5.47
C GLU A 111 9.25 -0.63 5.61
N ILE A 112 10.10 -0.29 6.60
CA ILE A 112 10.57 1.08 6.83
C ILE A 112 11.39 1.58 5.65
N TYR A 113 12.34 0.78 5.16
CA TYR A 113 13.19 1.16 4.04
C TYR A 113 12.40 1.37 2.74
N HIS A 114 11.45 0.48 2.45
CA HIS A 114 10.59 0.62 1.27
C HIS A 114 9.71 1.85 1.36
N ARG A 115 9.28 2.26 2.56
CA ARG A 115 8.46 3.46 2.75
C ARG A 115 9.30 4.75 2.66
N ALA A 116 10.54 4.73 3.13
CA ALA A 116 11.45 5.89 3.08
C ALA A 116 11.98 6.19 1.67
N ALA A 117 12.31 5.15 0.89
CA ALA A 117 12.79 5.31 -0.49
C ALA A 117 11.70 5.74 -1.49
N TRP A 118 10.44 5.79 -1.05
CA TRP A 118 9.28 6.01 -1.91
C TRP A 118 8.99 7.49 -2.16
N TRP A 119 9.17 8.36 -1.16
CA TRP A 119 8.81 9.81 -1.20
C TRP A 119 9.30 10.59 -2.43
N ASP A 120 10.42 10.20 -3.04
CA ASP A 120 11.03 10.93 -4.18
C ASP A 120 10.48 10.48 -5.56
N ARG A 121 9.94 9.25 -5.66
CA ARG A 121 9.30 8.71 -6.88
C ARG A 121 7.77 8.89 -6.85
N GLU A 122 7.24 9.09 -5.65
CA GLU A 122 5.83 9.14 -5.27
C GLU A 122 5.04 10.23 -6.00
N CYS A 123 5.56 11.44 -6.17
CA CYS A 123 4.85 12.52 -6.87
C CYS A 123 4.55 12.24 -8.35
N VAL A 124 5.38 11.46 -9.04
CA VAL A 124 5.29 11.27 -10.50
C VAL A 124 4.41 10.06 -10.86
N GLU A 125 4.33 9.06 -9.98
CA GLU A 125 3.50 7.86 -10.17
C GLU A 125 2.09 8.02 -9.56
N LEU A 126 1.92 8.92 -8.57
CA LEU A 126 0.68 9.20 -7.85
C LEU A 126 -0.58 9.37 -8.73
N GLN A 127 -0.46 9.96 -9.94
CA GLN A 127 -1.61 10.17 -10.83
C GLN A 127 -1.99 8.97 -11.73
N LYS A 128 -1.06 8.09 -12.07
CA LYS A 128 -1.36 6.83 -12.81
C LYS A 128 -1.68 5.67 -11.86
N GLU A 129 -1.27 5.80 -10.61
CA GLU A 129 -1.34 4.78 -9.56
C GLU A 129 -2.75 4.63 -8.95
N THR A 130 -3.52 5.72 -8.76
CA THR A 130 -4.86 5.68 -8.12
C THR A 130 -5.87 4.73 -8.80
N ARG A 131 -5.71 4.48 -10.11
CA ARG A 131 -6.61 3.64 -10.92
C ARG A 131 -6.22 2.15 -10.92
N GLU A 132 -4.93 1.83 -10.86
CA GLU A 132 -4.49 0.45 -10.59
C GLU A 132 -4.59 0.11 -9.09
N ASP A 133 -4.62 1.12 -8.22
CA ASP A 133 -4.57 1.01 -6.77
C ASP A 133 -5.73 0.29 -6.13
N VAL A 134 -6.95 0.41 -6.63
CA VAL A 134 -8.09 -0.29 -6.00
C VAL A 134 -7.99 -1.80 -6.23
N LYS A 135 -7.53 -2.22 -7.42
CA LYS A 135 -7.32 -3.64 -7.76
C LYS A 135 -6.02 -4.19 -7.16
N ARG A 136 -4.97 -3.38 -7.07
CA ARG A 136 -3.73 -3.72 -6.34
C ARG A 136 -3.91 -3.76 -4.84
N LYS A 137 -4.62 -2.82 -4.20
CA LYS A 137 -4.75 -2.73 -2.72
C LYS A 137 -5.21 -4.05 -2.10
N ARG A 138 -6.10 -4.77 -2.77
CA ARG A 138 -6.56 -6.10 -2.34
C ARG A 138 -5.48 -7.19 -2.42
N GLY A 139 -4.52 -7.09 -3.34
CA GLY A 139 -3.36 -7.99 -3.47
C GLY A 139 -2.10 -7.52 -2.71
N ARG A 140 -1.89 -6.20 -2.57
CA ARG A 140 -0.76 -5.54 -1.89
C ARG A 140 -0.86 -5.68 -0.36
N PHE A 141 -2.09 -5.69 0.18
CA PHE A 141 -2.31 -5.98 1.61
C PHE A 141 -1.65 -7.30 1.98
N TYR A 142 -1.91 -8.35 1.20
CA TYR A 142 -1.32 -9.67 1.44
C TYR A 142 0.17 -9.76 1.15
N THR A 143 0.84 -8.75 0.59
CA THR A 143 2.30 -8.80 0.30
C THR A 143 3.14 -7.96 1.25
N ARG A 144 2.55 -7.35 2.29
CA ARG A 144 3.31 -6.50 3.21
C ARG A 144 4.22 -7.35 4.11
N PRO A 145 5.53 -7.10 4.17
CA PRO A 145 6.43 -7.84 5.05
C PRO A 145 6.02 -7.81 6.52
N ILE A 146 5.32 -6.76 6.98
CA ILE A 146 4.78 -6.71 8.36
C ILE A 146 3.82 -7.87 8.68
N LEU A 147 3.06 -8.38 7.70
CA LEU A 147 2.14 -9.51 7.90
C LEU A 147 2.86 -10.83 8.12
N LEU A 148 4.11 -10.96 7.65
CA LEU A 148 4.95 -12.14 7.89
C LEU A 148 5.54 -12.15 9.32
N ALA A 149 5.66 -10.97 9.95
CA ALA A 149 6.19 -10.83 11.31
C ALA A 149 5.15 -11.12 12.42
N ILE A 150 3.85 -11.11 12.10
CA ILE A 150 2.78 -11.30 13.10
C ILE A 150 2.87 -12.65 13.82
N PRO A 151 3.02 -13.81 13.14
CA PRO A 151 3.12 -15.10 13.83
C PRO A 151 4.35 -15.21 14.71
N SER A 152 5.49 -14.69 14.25
CA SER A 152 6.74 -14.73 15.00
C SER A 152 6.63 -13.90 16.28
N LEU A 153 6.08 -12.69 16.19
CA LEU A 153 5.84 -11.83 17.34
C LEU A 153 4.84 -12.43 18.32
N LEU A 154 3.78 -13.07 17.81
CA LEU A 154 2.76 -13.72 18.63
C LEU A 154 3.35 -14.91 19.41
N VAL A 155 4.21 -15.71 18.78
CA VAL A 155 4.90 -16.83 19.45
C VAL A 155 5.85 -16.33 20.53
N ILE A 156 6.66 -15.30 20.24
CA ILE A 156 7.57 -14.69 21.23
C ILE A 156 6.76 -14.15 22.43
N ALA A 157 5.70 -13.39 22.17
CA ALA A 157 4.85 -12.83 23.22
C ALA A 157 4.21 -13.93 24.10
N MET A 158 3.83 -15.07 23.53
CA MET A 158 3.28 -16.20 24.28
C MET A 158 4.32 -16.91 25.15
N LEU A 159 5.58 -16.99 24.70
CA LEU A 159 6.66 -17.63 25.45
C LEU A 159 7.14 -16.76 26.64
N GLU A 160 7.14 -15.43 26.47
CA GLU A 160 7.58 -14.46 27.50
C GLU A 160 6.49 -14.11 28.54
N LEU A 161 5.23 -14.44 28.22
CA LEU A 161 4.06 -14.17 29.06
C LEU A 161 4.21 -14.62 30.54
N PRO A 162 4.71 -15.84 30.86
CA PRO A 162 4.95 -16.24 32.25
C PRO A 162 6.02 -15.40 32.95
N GLY A 163 7.08 -14.96 32.25
CA GLY A 163 8.10 -14.08 32.83
C GLY A 163 7.53 -12.70 33.19
N ILE A 164 6.69 -12.15 32.31
CA ILE A 164 6.01 -10.88 32.53
C ILE A 164 5.02 -10.95 33.70
N ILE A 165 4.25 -12.04 33.83
CA ILE A 165 3.32 -12.24 34.95
C ILE A 165 4.08 -12.29 36.27
N ASN A 166 5.19 -13.03 36.33
CA ASN A 166 6.01 -13.11 37.54
C ASN A 166 6.60 -11.75 37.91
N TYR A 167 7.12 -11.00 36.92
CA TYR A 167 7.64 -9.65 37.14
C TYR A 167 6.58 -8.67 37.67
N ILE A 168 5.35 -8.73 37.15
CA ILE A 168 4.24 -7.90 37.63
C ILE A 168 3.80 -8.34 39.03
N SER A 169 3.77 -9.65 39.30
CA SER A 169 3.43 -10.20 40.62
C SER A 169 4.43 -9.75 41.69
N ASP A 170 5.73 -9.76 41.38
CA ASP A 170 6.79 -9.29 42.28
C ASP A 170 6.71 -7.78 42.56
N TYR A 171 6.09 -7.00 41.68
CA TYR A 171 5.89 -5.55 41.85
C TYR A 171 4.59 -5.20 42.60
N MET A 172 3.64 -6.14 42.70
CA MET A 172 2.34 -5.94 43.36
C MET A 172 2.25 -6.51 44.79
N VAL A 173 3.31 -7.19 45.26
CA VAL A 173 3.48 -7.68 46.65
C VAL A 173 4.45 -6.76 47.38
#